data_AF-R5ILR4-F1
#
_entry.id   AF-R5ILR4-F1
#
_cell.length_a   1.000
_cell.length_b   1.000
_cell.length_c   1.000
_cell.angle_alpha   90.00
_cell.angle_beta   90.00
_cell.angle_gamma   90.00
#
_symmetry.space_group_name_H-M   'P 1'
#
loop_
_entity.id
_entity.type
_entity.pdbx_description
1 polymer ?
#
loop_
_entity_poly.entity_id
_entity_poly.type
_entity_poly.pdbx_seq_one_letter_code
_entity_poly.pdbx_strand_id
1 'polypeptide(L)'
;MPAMAQNSGTMDRIETCKENYRTLFGGEALTGQGTDPEMMDILQKFIFGEVFTTGNLSLKQREMITCVTLATMQTLPQLKAHAGAGVFPSDR
;
A
#
# COMPACT_ATOMS: atom_id res chain seq x y z
N MET A 1 -25.83 -3.37 -25.22
CA MET A 1 -26.35 -3.35 -23.84
C MET A 1 -25.22 -2.89 -22.94
N PRO A 2 -25.34 -1.81 -22.14
CA PRO A 2 -24.27 -1.45 -21.22
C PRO A 2 -24.32 -2.38 -20.00
N ALA A 3 -23.18 -2.96 -19.63
CA ALA A 3 -23.06 -3.80 -18.45
C ALA A 3 -23.17 -2.93 -17.19
N MET A 4 -24.14 -3.23 -16.33
CA MET A 4 -24.25 -2.64 -15.00
C MET A 4 -23.07 -3.11 -14.15
N ALA A 5 -22.24 -2.18 -13.70
CA ALA A 5 -21.18 -2.45 -12.75
C ALA A 5 -21.80 -2.99 -11.45
N GLN A 6 -21.42 -4.22 -11.08
CA GLN A 6 -21.84 -4.87 -9.85
C GLN A 6 -21.16 -4.16 -8.67
N ASN A 7 -21.91 -3.33 -7.96
CA ASN A 7 -21.54 -2.83 -6.64
C ASN A 7 -22.09 -3.80 -5.59
N SER A 8 -21.26 -4.65 -5.00
CA SER A 8 -21.68 -5.53 -3.91
C SER A 8 -20.53 -5.88 -2.98
N GLY A 9 -20.54 -5.33 -1.76
CA GLY A 9 -19.97 -5.95 -0.57
C GLY A 9 -18.49 -5.71 -0.23
N THR A 10 -17.70 -5.03 -1.06
CA THR A 10 -16.29 -4.77 -0.76
C THR A 10 -16.17 -3.54 0.15
N MET A 11 -15.47 -3.65 1.28
CA MET A 11 -14.97 -2.48 2.02
C MET A 11 -14.36 -1.53 0.98
N ASP A 12 -14.75 -0.25 0.97
CA ASP A 12 -14.34 0.67 -0.10
C ASP A 12 -12.81 0.57 -0.27
N ARG A 13 -12.38 0.17 -1.47
CA ARG A 13 -10.97 -0.07 -1.79
C ARG A 13 -10.14 1.18 -1.48
N ILE A 14 -10.76 2.35 -1.58
CA ILE A 14 -10.16 3.64 -1.23
C ILE A 14 -9.92 3.73 0.29
N GLU A 15 -10.90 3.37 1.10
CA GLU A 15 -10.76 3.41 2.56
C GLU A 15 -9.76 2.37 3.06
N THR A 16 -9.78 1.17 2.50
CA THR A 16 -8.77 0.13 2.75
C THR A 16 -7.36 0.62 2.43
N CYS A 17 -7.20 1.28 1.28
CA CYS A 17 -5.93 1.88 0.87
C CYS A 17 -5.45 2.92 1.88
N LYS A 18 -6.33 3.84 2.30
CA LYS A 18 -5.99 4.89 3.28
C LYS A 18 -5.60 4.31 4.64
N GLU A 19 -6.34 3.32 5.13
CA GLU A 19 -6.09 2.67 6.41
C GLU A 19 -4.74 1.94 6.42
N ASN A 20 -4.47 1.14 5.38
CA ASN A 20 -3.21 0.41 5.25
C ASN A 20 -2.02 1.36 5.12
N TYR A 21 -2.16 2.41 4.30
CA TYR A 21 -1.10 3.41 4.13
C TYR A 21 -0.81 4.16 5.44
N ARG A 22 -1.86 4.55 6.17
CA ARG A 22 -1.71 5.21 7.48
C ARG A 22 -1.05 4.29 8.50
N THR A 23 -1.44 3.03 8.53
CA THR A 23 -0.87 2.02 9.45
C THR A 23 0.62 1.82 9.18
N LEU A 24 1.04 1.78 7.92
CA LEU A 24 2.44 1.57 7.53
C LEU A 24 3.30 2.82 7.69
N PHE A 25 2.83 3.97 7.20
CA PHE A 25 3.68 5.15 7.02
C PHE A 25 3.29 6.32 7.92
N GLY A 26 2.19 6.24 8.67
CA GLY A 26 1.69 7.31 9.53
C GLY A 26 1.18 8.55 8.77
N GLY A 27 1.00 8.45 7.44
CA GLY A 27 0.59 9.55 6.57
C GLY A 27 -0.78 9.34 5.93
N GLU A 28 -1.13 10.24 4.99
CA GLU A 28 -2.34 10.13 4.18
C GLU A 28 -2.01 9.65 2.76
N ALA A 29 -2.78 8.67 2.28
CA ALA A 29 -2.75 8.22 0.89
C ALA A 29 -3.59 9.13 0.00
N LEU A 30 -3.38 9.03 -1.32
CA LEU A 30 -4.21 9.65 -2.35
C LEU A 30 -4.31 11.19 -2.25
N THR A 31 -3.21 11.83 -1.87
CA THR A 31 -3.12 13.29 -1.65
C THR A 31 -3.09 14.12 -2.95
N GLY A 32 -3.11 13.47 -4.12
CA GLY A 32 -2.93 14.12 -5.41
C GLY A 32 -1.52 14.71 -5.62
N GLN A 33 -0.57 14.39 -4.75
CA GLN A 33 0.82 14.83 -4.84
C GLN A 33 1.66 13.85 -5.67
N GLY A 34 2.70 14.35 -6.32
CA GLY A 34 3.61 13.60 -7.17
C GLY A 34 3.76 14.23 -8.55
N THR A 35 4.69 13.70 -9.34
CA THR A 35 4.90 14.16 -10.73
C THR A 35 3.77 13.73 -11.67
N ASP A 36 3.07 12.66 -11.30
CA ASP A 36 1.91 12.13 -12.01
C ASP A 36 0.86 11.64 -10.98
N PRO A 37 -0.12 12.50 -10.64
CA PRO A 37 -1.12 12.18 -9.62
C PRO A 37 -2.03 11.00 -9.96
N GLU A 38 -2.34 10.79 -11.24
CA GLU A 38 -3.18 9.68 -11.69
C GLU A 38 -2.45 8.36 -11.52
N MET A 39 -1.19 8.31 -11.95
CA MET A 39 -0.36 7.12 -11.77
C MET A 39 -0.18 6.79 -10.28
N MET A 40 0.04 7.80 -9.43
CA MET A 40 0.19 7.60 -7.98
C MET A 40 -1.10 7.07 -7.33
N ASP A 41 -2.25 7.54 -7.78
CA ASP A 41 -3.56 7.07 -7.32
C ASP A 41 -3.80 5.60 -7.71
N ILE A 42 -3.53 5.23 -8.96
CA ILE A 42 -3.62 3.84 -9.43
C ILE A 42 -2.68 2.94 -8.62
N LEU A 43 -1.42 3.34 -8.46
CA LEU A 43 -0.40 2.60 -7.73
C LEU A 43 -0.82 2.32 -6.28
N GLN A 44 -1.24 3.37 -5.56
CA GLN A 44 -1.60 3.25 -4.15
C GLN A 44 -2.86 2.41 -3.97
N LYS A 45 -3.90 2.64 -4.79
CA LYS A 45 -5.14 1.85 -4.74
C LYS A 45 -4.90 0.38 -5.00
N PHE A 46 -4.03 0.05 -5.96
CA PHE A 46 -3.71 -1.34 -6.27
C PHE A 46 -2.91 -2.00 -5.14
N ILE A 47 -1.80 -1.39 -4.73
CA ILE A 47 -0.90 -1.97 -3.73
C ILE A 47 -1.60 -2.07 -2.38
N PHE A 48 -2.13 -0.95 -1.85
CA PHE A 48 -2.65 -0.87 -0.49
C PHE A 48 -4.14 -1.17 -0.39
N GLY A 49 -4.91 -1.01 -1.47
CA GLY A 49 -6.33 -1.34 -1.49
C GLY A 49 -6.63 -2.81 -1.83
N GLU A 50 -5.74 -3.50 -2.57
CA GLU A 50 -6.01 -4.87 -3.04
C GLU A 50 -4.90 -5.87 -2.72
N VAL A 51 -3.66 -5.61 -3.16
CA VAL A 51 -2.56 -6.57 -2.99
C VAL A 51 -2.29 -6.81 -1.51
N PHE A 52 -2.36 -5.76 -0.70
CA PHE A 52 -2.11 -5.82 0.74
C PHE A 52 -3.13 -6.66 1.52
N THR A 53 -4.35 -6.77 1.01
CA THR A 53 -5.42 -7.57 1.63
C THR A 53 -5.47 -9.01 1.08
N THR A 54 -4.71 -9.30 0.03
CA THR A 54 -4.71 -10.62 -0.61
C THR A 54 -3.93 -11.66 0.21
N GLY A 55 -4.51 -12.83 0.44
CA GLY A 55 -3.89 -13.96 1.13
C GLY A 55 -3.76 -13.79 2.65
N ASN A 56 -3.14 -14.78 3.32
CA ASN A 56 -3.16 -14.91 4.78
C ASN A 56 -1.83 -14.55 5.46
N LEU A 57 -1.12 -13.54 4.96
CA LEU A 57 0.14 -13.09 5.55
C LEU A 57 -0.08 -11.95 6.56
N SER A 58 0.63 -12.02 7.68
CA SER A 58 0.70 -10.92 8.65
C SER A 58 1.40 -9.69 8.04
N LEU A 59 1.11 -8.51 8.59
CA LEU A 59 1.74 -7.25 8.18
C LEU A 59 3.28 -7.34 8.15
N LYS A 60 3.86 -7.90 9.21
CA LYS A 60 5.31 -8.10 9.33
C LYS A 60 5.88 -9.01 8.23
N GLN A 61 5.17 -10.10 7.88
CA GLN A 61 5.61 -10.99 6.80
C GLN A 61 5.56 -10.28 5.44
N ARG A 62 4.51 -9.51 5.17
CA ARG A 62 4.39 -8.72 3.93
C ARG A 62 5.53 -7.72 3.81
N GLU A 63 5.80 -6.96 4.86
CA GLU A 63 6.86 -5.95 4.84
C GLU A 63 8.26 -6.57 4.77
N MET A 64 8.51 -7.72 5.39
CA MET A 64 9.78 -8.44 5.20
C MET A 64 9.98 -8.87 3.75
N ILE A 65 8.95 -9.41 3.08
CA ILE A 65 9.03 -9.79 1.66
C ILE A 65 9.30 -8.54 0.82
N THR A 66 8.55 -7.46 1.04
CA THR A 66 8.76 -6.18 0.36
C THR A 66 10.20 -5.68 0.55
N CYS A 67 10.72 -5.66 1.78
CA CYS A 67 12.10 -5.22 2.06
C CYS A 67 13.15 -6.08 1.34
N VAL A 68 12.98 -7.41 1.31
CA VAL A 68 13.89 -8.32 0.58
C VAL A 68 13.87 -8.00 -0.91
N THR A 69 12.69 -7.85 -1.51
CA THR A 69 12.55 -7.51 -2.93
C THR A 69 13.15 -6.13 -3.25
N LEU A 70 12.89 -5.12 -2.42
CA LEU A 70 13.43 -3.77 -2.63
C LEU A 70 14.96 -3.74 -2.49
N ALA A 71 15.51 -4.51 -1.55
CA ALA A 71 16.96 -4.65 -1.35
C ALA A 71 17.63 -5.35 -2.52
N THR A 72 17.05 -6.44 -3.04
CA THR A 72 17.61 -7.15 -4.21
C THR A 72 17.55 -6.31 -5.48
N MET A 73 16.53 -5.47 -5.62
CA MET A 73 16.38 -4.51 -6.73
C MET A 73 17.13 -3.19 -6.53
N GLN A 74 17.80 -2.98 -5.39
CA GLN A 74 18.52 -1.74 -5.05
C GLN A 74 17.66 -0.47 -5.08
N THR A 75 16.39 -0.57 -4.70
CA THR A 75 15.43 0.55 -4.65
C THR A 75 15.47 1.25 -3.29
N LEU A 76 16.61 1.89 -3.02
CA LEU A 76 16.96 2.38 -1.67
C LEU A 76 15.95 3.37 -1.04
N PRO A 77 15.32 4.31 -1.76
CA PRO A 77 14.33 5.20 -1.17
C PRO A 77 13.09 4.45 -0.63
N GLN A 78 12.57 3.50 -1.40
CA GLN A 78 11.43 2.68 -1.03
C GLN A 78 11.81 1.72 0.10
N LEU A 79 13.00 1.10 0.01
CA LEU A 79 13.50 0.22 1.06
C LEU A 79 13.58 0.95 2.41
N LYS A 80 14.07 2.20 2.41
CA LYS A 80 14.15 3.01 3.63
C LYS A 80 12.78 3.28 4.23
N ALA A 81 11.77 3.58 3.40
CA ALA A 81 10.41 3.80 3.86
C ALA A 81 9.79 2.53 4.47
N HIS A 82 9.90 1.38 3.79
CA HIS A 82 9.35 0.11 4.24
C HIS A 82 10.09 -0.48 5.45
N ALA A 83 11.41 -0.31 5.54
CA ALA A 83 12.18 -0.74 6.71
C ALA A 83 11.73 -0.01 8.00
N GLY A 84 11.37 1.28 7.89
CA GLY A 84 10.82 2.06 8.99
C GLY A 84 9.36 1.77 9.33
N ALA A 85 8.59 1.25 8.37
CA ALA A 85 7.18 0.91 8.51
C ALA A 85 6.95 -0.48 9.14
N GLY A 86 7.73 -1.49 8.71
CA GLY A 86 7.42 -2.90 8.98
C GLY A 86 8.39 -3.68 9.86
N VAL A 87 9.65 -3.24 9.98
CA VAL A 87 10.71 -4.04 10.64
C VAL A 87 11.09 -3.47 12.00
N PHE A 88 11.06 -2.15 12.17
CA PHE A 88 11.25 -1.48 13.44
C PHE A 88 9.97 -0.72 13.77
N PRO A 89 9.08 -1.24 14.63
CA PRO A 89 8.03 -0.40 15.18
C PRO A 89 8.75 0.79 15.79
N SER A 90 8.56 1.96 15.18
CA SER A 90 9.04 3.20 15.74
C SER A 90 8.26 3.38 17.02
N ASP A 91 8.87 3.05 18.14
CA ASP A 91 8.41 3.49 19.47
C ASP A 91 8.39 5.02 19.41
N ARG A 92 7.21 5.57 19.13
CA ARG A 92 6.93 6.99 18.97
C ARG A 92 5.53 7.28 19.48
#